data_AF-A0A183GXN1-F1
#
_entry.id   AF-A0A183GXN1-F1
#
_cell.length_a   1.000
_cell.length_b   1.000
_cell.length_c   1.000
_cell.angle_alpha   90.00
_cell.angle_beta   90.00
_cell.angle_gamma   90.00
#
_symmetry.space_group_name_H-M   'P 1'
#
loop_
_entity.id
_entity.type
_entity.pdbx_description
1 polymer ?
#
loop_
_entity_poly.entity_id
_entity_poly.type
_entity_poly.pdbx_seq_one_letter_code
_entity_poly.pdbx_strand_id
1 'polypeptide(L)'
;LELGITVPGRRKVEKQTWLWTDDVIAKVREKKSLYHVFLSDKTAGNWRKYQEARKAAKKAVAVAKATHYGDVNEKLESGDAERYLYRVAKSRHRQTEDIEKFFASMMRAATF
;
A
#
# COMPACT_ATOMS: atom_id res chain seq x y z
N LEU A 1 21.75 13.08 2.94
CA LEU A 1 20.58 12.35 2.42
C LEU A 1 19.34 12.93 3.10
N GLU A 2 18.69 13.90 2.47
CA GLU A 2 17.44 14.45 2.98
C GLU A 2 16.28 13.68 2.33
N LEU A 3 15.54 12.93 3.16
CA LEU A 3 14.36 12.18 2.74
C LEU A 3 13.17 13.15 2.63
N GLY A 4 12.67 13.43 1.42
CA GLY A 4 11.41 14.16 1.26
C GLY A 4 11.21 14.97 -0.03
N ILE A 5 12.26 15.21 -0.82
CA ILE A 5 12.14 16.00 -2.05
C ILE A 5 11.61 15.12 -3.19
N THR A 6 10.45 15.48 -3.76
CA THR A 6 9.94 14.80 -4.96
C THR A 6 10.55 15.42 -6.22
N VAL A 7 11.33 14.63 -6.95
CA VAL A 7 11.98 15.07 -8.19
C VAL A 7 10.95 14.99 -9.33
N PRO A 8 10.73 16.08 -10.09
CA PRO A 8 9.85 16.06 -11.26
C PRO A 8 10.37 15.06 -12.31
N GLY A 9 9.46 14.32 -12.97
CA GLY A 9 9.79 13.30 -13.97
C GLY A 9 9.81 11.84 -13.45
N ARG A 10 9.61 11.59 -12.15
CA ARG A 10 9.38 10.21 -11.65
C ARG A 10 8.08 9.64 -12.22
N ARG A 11 8.11 8.37 -12.67
CA ARG A 11 6.89 7.61 -12.99
C ARG A 11 5.94 7.68 -11.80
N LYS A 12 4.68 8.03 -12.06
CA LYS A 12 3.60 8.04 -11.07
C LYS A 12 3.57 6.67 -10.41
N VAL A 13 3.94 6.59 -9.14
CA VAL A 13 3.63 5.41 -8.33
C VAL A 13 2.12 5.34 -8.30
N GLU A 14 1.54 4.31 -8.93
CA GLU A 14 0.12 4.06 -8.78
C GLU A 14 -0.18 4.01 -7.30
N LYS A 15 -1.02 4.94 -6.84
CA LYS A 15 -1.59 4.88 -5.50
C LYS A 15 -2.22 3.49 -5.36
N GLN A 16 -2.17 2.91 -4.16
CA GLN A 16 -2.70 1.60 -3.76
C GLN A 16 -4.25 1.51 -3.94
N THR A 17 -4.74 1.81 -5.13
CA THR A 17 -6.13 1.75 -5.56
C THR A 17 -6.58 0.29 -5.57
N TRP A 18 -5.65 -0.62 -5.83
CA TRP A 18 -5.84 -2.08 -5.90
C TRP A 18 -6.20 -2.77 -4.58
N LEU A 19 -6.00 -2.13 -3.41
CA LEU A 19 -6.40 -2.67 -2.09
C LEU A 19 -7.88 -2.38 -1.74
N TRP A 20 -8.57 -1.56 -2.54
CA TRP A 20 -9.98 -1.23 -2.35
C TRP A 20 -10.88 -2.23 -3.08
N THR A 21 -10.94 -3.47 -2.58
CA THR A 21 -11.93 -4.44 -3.03
C THR A 21 -13.34 -4.03 -2.58
N ASP A 22 -14.38 -4.55 -3.24
CA ASP A 22 -15.77 -4.28 -2.87
C ASP A 22 -16.06 -4.59 -1.40
N ASP A 23 -15.45 -5.67 -0.87
CA ASP A 23 -15.57 -6.02 0.55
C ASP A 23 -14.90 -4.98 1.46
N VAL A 24 -13.69 -4.50 1.14
CA VAL A 24 -13.03 -3.44 1.90
C VAL A 24 -13.87 -2.15 1.86
N ILE A 25 -14.40 -1.79 0.69
CA ILE A 25 -15.26 -0.62 0.52
C ILE A 25 -16.51 -0.76 1.38
N ALA A 26 -17.21 -1.90 1.31
CA ALA A 26 -18.42 -2.17 2.07
C ALA A 26 -18.17 -2.08 3.58
N LYS A 27 -17.12 -2.74 4.09
CA LYS A 27 -16.78 -2.73 5.52
C LYS A 27 -16.35 -1.36 6.03
N VAL A 28 -15.64 -0.58 5.23
CA VAL A 28 -15.26 0.80 5.60
C VAL A 28 -16.50 1.71 5.63
N ARG A 29 -17.44 1.55 4.70
CA ARG A 29 -18.72 2.30 4.69
C ARG A 29 -19.59 1.95 5.89
N GLU A 30 -19.75 0.67 6.18
CA GLU A 30 -20.50 0.17 7.36
C GLU A 30 -19.90 0.73 8.67
N LYS A 31 -18.57 0.63 8.83
CA LYS A 31 -17.86 1.23 9.97
C LYS A 31 -18.13 2.73 10.10
N LYS A 32 -18.10 3.49 8.99
CA LYS A 32 -18.38 4.93 9.01
C LYS A 32 -19.84 5.21 9.43
N SER A 33 -20.80 4.48 8.87
CA SER A 33 -22.22 4.61 9.20
C SER A 33 -22.45 4.39 10.70
N LEU A 34 -21.92 3.31 11.27
CA LEU A 34 -22.08 3.00 12.70
C LEU A 34 -21.35 3.99 13.61
N TYR A 35 -20.27 4.61 13.14
CA TYR A 35 -19.63 5.71 13.87
C TYR A 35 -20.55 6.93 13.94
N HIS A 36 -21.25 7.27 12.86
CA HIS A 36 -22.23 8.36 12.88
C HIS A 36 -23.40 8.06 13.81
N VAL A 37 -23.94 6.83 13.78
CA VAL A 37 -24.99 6.41 14.72
C VAL A 37 -24.53 6.53 16.17
N PHE A 38 -23.31 6.09 16.48
CA PHE A 38 -22.71 6.25 17.81
C PHE A 38 -22.53 7.73 18.22
N LEU A 39 -22.17 8.61 17.28
CA LEU A 39 -22.05 10.03 17.56
C LEU A 39 -23.42 10.68 17.87
N SER A 40 -24.48 10.25 17.19
CA SER A 40 -25.85 10.70 17.43
C SER A 40 -26.41 10.16 18.75
N ASP A 41 -26.15 8.89 19.07
CA ASP A 41 -26.62 8.21 20.27
C ASP A 41 -25.47 7.41 20.93
N LYS A 42 -24.88 7.99 21.97
CA LYS A 42 -23.66 7.50 22.65
C LYS A 42 -23.91 6.33 23.60
N THR A 43 -24.79 5.41 23.23
CA THR A 43 -25.07 4.20 24.01
C THR A 43 -23.92 3.18 23.92
N ALA A 44 -23.78 2.37 24.96
CA ALA A 44 -22.81 1.27 24.98
C ALA A 44 -23.06 0.24 23.86
N GLY A 45 -24.33 0.04 23.48
CA GLY A 45 -24.69 -0.82 22.36
C GLY A 45 -24.17 -0.29 21.02
N ASN A 46 -24.35 1.00 20.73
CA ASN A 46 -23.84 1.62 19.50
C ASN A 46 -22.31 1.63 19.46
N TRP A 47 -21.66 1.86 20.62
CA TRP A 47 -20.22 1.75 20.74
C TRP A 47 -19.70 0.35 20.37
N ARG A 48 -20.33 -0.71 20.91
CA ARG A 48 -19.96 -2.09 20.61
C ARG A 48 -20.12 -2.42 19.12
N LYS A 49 -21.25 -2.02 18.51
CA LYS A 49 -21.50 -2.19 17.07
C LYS A 49 -20.41 -1.53 16.21
N TYR A 50 -20.05 -0.28 16.54
CA TYR A 50 -18.95 0.41 15.86
C TYR A 50 -17.62 -0.32 16.01
N GLN A 51 -17.28 -0.82 17.21
CA GLN A 51 -16.04 -1.56 17.44
C GLN A 51 -15.97 -2.84 16.62
N GLU A 52 -17.07 -3.59 16.52
CA GLU A 52 -17.17 -4.80 15.71
C GLU A 52 -16.96 -4.48 14.23
N ALA A 53 -17.64 -3.47 13.69
CA ALA A 53 -17.43 -3.03 12.31
C ALA A 53 -16.02 -2.49 12.05
N ARG A 54 -15.41 -1.80 13.02
CA ARG A 54 -14.00 -1.36 12.93
C ARG A 54 -13.03 -2.54 12.87
N LYS A 55 -13.27 -3.60 13.65
CA LYS A 55 -12.47 -4.84 13.58
C LYS A 55 -12.65 -5.53 12.24
N ALA A 56 -13.90 -5.63 11.76
CA ALA A 56 -14.21 -6.23 10.46
C ALA A 56 -13.53 -5.49 9.30
N ALA A 57 -13.58 -4.16 9.28
CA ALA A 57 -12.90 -3.36 8.25
C ALA A 57 -11.37 -3.56 8.28
N LYS A 58 -10.76 -3.61 9.47
CA LYS A 58 -9.32 -3.93 9.59
C LYS A 58 -9.00 -5.32 9.06
N LYS A 59 -9.83 -6.31 9.36
CA LYS A 59 -9.68 -7.69 8.88
C LYS A 59 -9.79 -7.76 7.36
N ALA A 60 -10.78 -7.10 6.76
CA ALA A 60 -10.96 -7.07 5.31
C ALA A 60 -9.74 -6.47 4.60
N VAL A 61 -9.18 -5.37 5.12
CA VAL A 61 -7.94 -4.78 4.57
C VAL A 61 -6.75 -5.73 4.70
N ALA A 62 -6.62 -6.41 5.84
CA ALA A 62 -5.55 -7.40 6.04
C ALA A 62 -5.68 -8.58 5.07
N VAL A 63 -6.90 -9.09 4.85
CA VAL A 63 -7.18 -10.17 3.89
C VAL A 63 -6.91 -9.73 2.46
N ALA A 64 -7.36 -8.54 2.05
CA ALA A 64 -7.08 -8.00 0.72
C ALA A 64 -5.57 -7.86 0.48
N LYS A 65 -4.85 -7.36 1.49
CA LYS A 65 -3.39 -7.24 1.44
C LYS A 65 -2.69 -8.60 1.37
N ALA A 66 -3.12 -9.56 2.18
CA ALA A 66 -2.57 -10.92 2.18
C ALA A 66 -2.85 -11.65 0.87
N THR A 67 -4.04 -11.45 0.28
CA THR A 67 -4.39 -12.03 -1.04
C THR A 67 -3.51 -11.43 -2.13
N HIS A 68 -3.33 -10.11 -2.12
CA HIS A 68 -2.54 -9.42 -3.15
C HIS A 68 -1.05 -9.75 -3.06
N TYR A 69 -0.51 -9.87 -1.85
CA TYR A 69 0.90 -10.22 -1.61
C TYR A 69 1.08 -11.69 -1.25
N GLY A 70 0.12 -12.57 -1.58
CA GLY A 70 0.14 -13.97 -1.13
C GLY A 70 1.39 -14.70 -1.58
N ASP A 71 1.74 -14.56 -2.86
CA ASP A 71 2.93 -15.19 -3.46
C ASP A 71 4.24 -14.61 -2.90
N VAL A 72 4.26 -13.30 -2.62
CA VAL A 72 5.40 -12.62 -1.99
C VAL A 72 5.54 -13.09 -0.54
N ASN A 73 4.44 -13.22 0.19
CA ASN A 73 4.43 -13.66 1.58
C ASN A 73 4.88 -15.13 1.69
N GLU A 74 4.38 -15.99 0.81
CA GLU A 74 4.79 -17.40 0.73
C GLU A 74 6.30 -17.54 0.46
N LYS A 75 6.85 -16.75 -0.48
CA LYS A 75 8.30 -16.72 -0.75
C LYS A 75 9.10 -16.19 0.45
N LEU A 76 8.54 -15.29 1.25
CA LEU A 76 9.18 -14.74 2.45
C LEU A 76 9.08 -15.68 3.67
N GLU A 77 8.11 -16.58 3.71
CA GLU A 77 8.00 -17.62 4.73
C GLU A 77 8.84 -18.86 4.40
N SER A 78 9.31 -18.98 3.15
CA SER A 78 10.24 -20.03 2.73
C SER A 78 11.65 -19.82 3.29
N GLY A 79 12.43 -20.91 3.42
CA GLY A 79 13.85 -20.84 3.82
C GLY A 79 14.75 -20.03 2.87
N ASP A 80 14.28 -19.68 1.67
CA ASP A 80 15.01 -18.88 0.67
C ASP A 80 14.65 -17.37 0.71
N ALA A 81 13.93 -16.92 1.74
CA ALA A 81 13.46 -15.55 1.89
C ALA A 81 14.57 -14.49 1.74
N GLU A 82 15.75 -14.72 2.32
CA GLU A 82 16.89 -13.80 2.27
C GLU A 82 17.39 -13.60 0.83
N ARG A 83 17.52 -14.69 0.07
CA ARG A 83 17.94 -14.65 -1.34
C ARG A 83 16.87 -13.98 -2.21
N TYR A 84 15.60 -14.20 -1.90
CA TYR A 84 14.50 -13.52 -2.58
C TYR A 84 14.53 -12.00 -2.34
N LEU A 85 14.66 -11.56 -1.07
CA LEU A 85 14.80 -10.15 -0.71
C LEU A 85 16.01 -9.49 -1.38
N TYR A 86 17.16 -10.17 -1.38
CA TYR A 86 18.37 -9.68 -2.06
C TYR A 86 18.13 -9.45 -3.56
N ARG A 87 17.47 -10.38 -4.25
CA ARG A 87 17.13 -10.23 -5.67
C ARG A 87 16.17 -9.07 -5.92
N VAL A 88 15.13 -8.93 -5.10
CA VAL A 88 14.16 -7.83 -5.20
C VAL A 88 14.84 -6.48 -4.98
N ALA A 89 15.67 -6.37 -3.93
CA ALA A 89 16.42 -5.15 -3.64
C ALA A 89 17.38 -4.77 -4.78
N LYS A 90 18.14 -5.75 -5.31
CA LYS A 90 19.07 -5.55 -6.42
C LYS A 90 18.36 -5.12 -7.71
N SER A 91 17.19 -5.70 -8.00
CA SER A 91 16.37 -5.30 -9.15
C SER A 91 15.87 -3.86 -9.02
N ARG A 92 15.41 -3.46 -7.82
CA ARG A 92 14.96 -2.08 -7.57
C ARG A 92 16.09 -1.07 -7.67
N HIS A 93 17.27 -1.43 -7.17
CA HIS A 93 18.46 -0.60 -7.29
C HIS A 93 18.83 -0.35 -8.76
N ARG A 94 18.91 -1.42 -9.57
CA ARG A 94 19.16 -1.30 -11.02
C ARG A 94 18.12 -0.43 -11.74
N GLN A 95 16.84 -0.60 -11.42
CA GLN A 95 15.79 0.26 -11.98
C GLN A 95 15.98 1.75 -11.66
N THR A 96 16.56 2.07 -10.50
CA THR A 96 16.84 3.45 -10.11
C THR A 96 18.05 3.99 -10.88
N GLU A 97 19.11 3.19 -11.01
CA GLU A 97 20.28 3.54 -11.83
C GLU A 97 19.92 3.74 -13.32
N ASP A 98 19.05 2.90 -13.88
CA ASP A 98 18.62 3.01 -15.28
C ASP A 98 17.83 4.31 -15.51
N ILE A 99 16.99 4.70 -14.55
CA ILE A 99 16.28 5.98 -14.58
C ILE A 99 17.28 7.15 -14.53
N GLU A 100 18.23 7.11 -13.60
CA GLU A 100 19.26 8.16 -13.47
C GLU A 100 20.14 8.26 -14.72
N LYS A 101 20.54 7.14 -15.31
CA LYS A 101 21.30 7.10 -16.56
C LYS A 101 20.49 7.64 -17.74
N PHE A 102 19.21 7.29 -17.84
CA PHE A 102 18.31 7.81 -18.87
C PHE A 102 18.17 9.34 -18.77
N PHE A 103 17.99 9.88 -17.57
CA PHE A 103 17.96 11.32 -17.34
C PHE A 103 19.31 11.99 -17.63
N ALA A 104 20.42 11.37 -17.22
CA ALA A 104 21.77 11.87 -17.49
C ALA A 104 22.12 11.86 -18.98
N SER A 105 21.60 10.93 -19.79
CA SER A 105 21.74 10.97 -21.24
C SER A 105 20.83 12.02 -21.89
N MET A 106 19.60 12.19 -21.41
CA MET A 106 18.67 13.19 -21.93
C MET A 106 19.14 14.61 -21.67
N MET A 107 19.64 14.91 -20.46
CA MET A 107 20.21 16.21 -20.12
C MET A 107 21.44 16.55 -20.98
N ARG A 108 22.28 15.54 -21.29
CA ARG A 108 23.44 15.71 -22.17
C ARG A 108 23.05 15.96 -23.64
N ALA A 109 21.95 15.35 -24.10
CA ALA A 109 21.43 15.56 -25.45
C ALA A 109 20.72 16.93 -25.62
N ALA A 110 20.24 17.54 -24.54
CA ALA A 110 19.58 18.85 -24.56
C ALA A 110 20.57 20.03 -24.44
N THR A 111 21.86 19.76 -24.18
CA THR A 111 22.93 20.76 -24.07
C THR A 111 23.71 20.98 -25.39
N PHE A 112 23.22 20.44 -26.51
CA PHE A 112 23.70 20.71 -27.87
C PHE A 112 22.56 21.22 -28.75
#